data_AF-A0A966QNQ8-F1
#
_entry.id   AF-A0A966QNQ8-F1
#
_cell.length_a   1.000
_cell.length_b   1.000
_cell.length_c   1.000
_cell.angle_alpha   90.00
_cell.angle_beta   90.00
_cell.angle_gamma   90.00
#
_symmetry.space_group_name_H-M   'P 1'
#
loop_
_entity.id
_entity.type
_entity.pdbx_description
1 polymer ?
#
loop_
_entity_poly.entity_id
_entity_poly.type
_entity_poly.pdbx_seq_one_letter_code
_entity_poly.pdbx_strand_id
1 'polypeptide(L)'
;MSDAPEVHGRGVSDALVWREVLADTEAALGSARDARLLCEHAAGLSASEFAAALGEPVTQRMALHLHEMIRRRLTGEPVQYVMGRWAFRHLDLLVDRRVLIPRPETEQVAQVALQFARAATPRVVVDLGTGSGAIGLSLAHELPLDHTTVWMTDASSDALDVARANAAGLGRAAANVRIAEGKWYAALPMALRETV
;
A
#
# COMPACT_ATOMS: atom_id res chain seq x y z
N MET A 1 -57.45 -20.36 -11.04
CA MET A 1 -56.14 -20.71 -11.63
C MET A 1 -55.68 -19.58 -12.53
N SER A 2 -54.82 -18.71 -11.99
CA SER A 2 -53.57 -18.26 -12.62
C SER A 2 -53.04 -17.13 -11.74
N ASP A 3 -52.19 -17.51 -10.80
CA ASP A 3 -51.36 -16.60 -10.01
C ASP A 3 -50.53 -15.71 -10.94
N ALA A 4 -50.62 -14.40 -10.75
CA ALA A 4 -49.56 -13.50 -11.15
C ALA A 4 -48.52 -13.50 -10.02
N PRO A 5 -47.21 -13.60 -10.31
CA PRO A 5 -46.20 -13.58 -9.26
C PRO A 5 -46.19 -12.18 -8.63
N GLU A 6 -46.47 -12.13 -7.32
CA GLU A 6 -46.25 -10.94 -6.50
C GLU A 6 -44.75 -10.61 -6.51
N VAL A 7 -44.38 -9.66 -7.36
CA VAL A 7 -43.10 -8.97 -7.25
C VAL A 7 -43.14 -8.20 -5.95
N HIS A 8 -42.56 -8.79 -4.90
CA HIS A 8 -42.34 -8.14 -3.62
C HIS A 8 -41.45 -6.93 -3.86
N GLY A 9 -42.07 -5.76 -3.98
CA GLY A 9 -41.38 -4.48 -3.95
C GLY A 9 -40.62 -4.38 -2.63
N ARG A 10 -39.28 -4.30 -2.70
CA ARG A 10 -38.49 -3.95 -1.53
C ARG A 10 -38.99 -2.61 -1.01
N GLY A 11 -39.49 -2.60 0.21
CA GLY A 11 -39.91 -1.38 0.89
C GLY A 11 -38.75 -0.39 0.95
N VAL A 12 -39.06 0.87 0.69
CA VAL A 12 -38.18 2.01 0.94
C VAL A 12 -38.00 2.12 2.45
N SER A 13 -36.88 1.64 3.04
CA SER A 13 -36.35 2.11 4.35
C SER A 13 -35.12 1.34 4.90
N ASP A 14 -34.63 0.24 4.34
CA ASP A 14 -33.45 -0.41 4.92
C ASP A 14 -32.16 0.19 4.34
N ALA A 15 -31.38 0.83 5.20
CA ALA A 15 -30.07 1.36 4.83
C ALA A 15 -29.17 0.18 4.43
N LEU A 16 -28.52 0.28 3.28
CA LEU A 16 -27.54 -0.71 2.84
C LEU A 16 -26.40 -0.76 3.86
N VAL A 17 -26.12 -1.94 4.42
CA VAL A 17 -25.08 -2.15 5.44
C VAL A 17 -23.88 -2.90 4.89
N TRP A 18 -22.74 -2.77 5.56
CA TRP A 18 -21.48 -3.39 5.12
C TRP A 18 -21.53 -4.91 4.96
N ARG A 19 -22.35 -5.61 5.76
CA ARG A 19 -22.53 -7.06 5.65
C ARG A 19 -23.06 -7.48 4.27
N GLU A 20 -24.05 -6.76 3.76
CA GLU A 20 -24.67 -7.05 2.46
C GLU A 20 -23.72 -6.64 1.33
N VAL A 21 -23.11 -5.45 1.44
CA VAL A 21 -22.12 -4.97 0.48
C VAL A 21 -20.92 -5.90 0.35
N LEU A 22 -20.44 -6.46 1.47
CA LEU A 22 -19.35 -7.42 1.46
C LEU A 22 -19.75 -8.70 0.71
N ALA A 23 -20.95 -9.23 0.97
CA ALA A 23 -21.45 -10.43 0.30
C ALA A 23 -21.61 -10.21 -1.22
N ASP A 24 -22.18 -9.07 -1.63
CA ASP A 24 -22.34 -8.71 -3.04
C ASP A 24 -20.98 -8.51 -3.73
N THR A 25 -20.03 -7.89 -3.04
CA THR A 25 -18.67 -7.68 -3.55
C THR A 25 -17.93 -9.00 -3.72
N GLU A 26 -18.07 -9.92 -2.77
CA GLU A 26 -17.51 -11.28 -2.86
C GLU A 26 -18.07 -12.04 -4.05
N ALA A 27 -19.40 -12.00 -4.24
CA ALA A 27 -20.05 -12.62 -5.39
C ALA A 27 -19.57 -12.02 -6.72
N ALA A 28 -19.37 -10.70 -6.79
CA ALA A 28 -18.91 -10.03 -7.99
C ALA A 28 -17.45 -10.36 -8.34
N LEU A 29 -16.56 -10.47 -7.34
CA LEU A 29 -15.13 -10.67 -7.56
C LEU A 29 -14.71 -12.15 -7.59
N GLY A 30 -15.53 -13.05 -7.03
CA GLY A 30 -15.16 -14.46 -6.84
C GLY A 30 -13.99 -14.66 -5.88
N SER A 31 -13.71 -13.68 -5.01
CA SER A 31 -12.60 -13.69 -4.06
C SER A 31 -13.01 -13.00 -2.76
N ALA A 32 -13.23 -13.80 -1.71
CA ALA A 32 -13.54 -13.31 -0.37
C ALA A 32 -12.44 -12.38 0.18
N ARG A 33 -11.18 -12.68 -0.17
CA ARG A 33 -10.02 -11.87 0.23
C ARG A 33 -10.06 -10.49 -0.42
N ASP A 34 -10.24 -10.42 -1.74
CA ASP A 34 -10.24 -9.14 -2.46
C ASP A 34 -11.46 -8.30 -2.05
N ALA A 35 -12.63 -8.94 -1.91
CA ALA A 35 -13.83 -8.26 -1.45
C ALA A 35 -13.65 -7.62 -0.08
N ARG A 36 -13.10 -8.38 0.88
CA ARG A 36 -12.80 -7.86 2.21
C ARG A 36 -11.83 -6.67 2.16
N LEU A 37 -10.72 -6.80 1.44
CA LEU A 37 -9.73 -5.72 1.30
C LEU A 37 -10.35 -4.44 0.71
N LEU A 38 -11.14 -4.57 -0.36
CA LEU A 38 -11.76 -3.41 -1.00
C LEU A 38 -12.85 -2.76 -0.12
N CYS A 39 -13.63 -3.55 0.63
CA CYS A 39 -14.62 -3.00 1.55
C CYS A 39 -13.96 -2.30 2.75
N GLU A 40 -12.92 -2.90 3.35
CA GLU A 40 -12.12 -2.29 4.42
C GLU A 40 -11.54 -0.94 3.95
N HIS A 41 -10.94 -0.93 2.75
CA HIS A 41 -10.38 0.28 2.14
C HIS A 41 -11.45 1.33 1.86
N ALA A 42 -12.59 0.94 1.31
CA ALA A 42 -13.69 1.85 1.02
C ALA A 42 -14.29 2.48 2.28
N ALA A 43 -14.36 1.70 3.37
CA ALA A 43 -14.80 2.17 4.68
C ALA A 43 -13.76 3.08 5.36
N GLY A 44 -12.48 2.94 5.01
CA GLY A 44 -11.37 3.61 5.70
C GLY A 44 -11.12 3.01 7.08
N LEU A 45 -11.37 1.71 7.24
CA LEU A 45 -11.30 0.99 8.51
C LEU A 45 -10.26 -0.13 8.44
N SER A 46 -9.60 -0.41 9.56
CA SER A 46 -8.80 -1.63 9.72
C SER A 46 -9.69 -2.89 9.71
N ALA A 47 -9.10 -4.06 9.52
CA ALA A 47 -9.83 -5.33 9.50
C ALA A 47 -10.67 -5.56 10.77
N SER A 48 -10.15 -5.21 11.95
CA SER A 48 -10.88 -5.35 13.21
C SER A 48 -12.02 -4.35 13.34
N GLU A 49 -11.81 -3.10 12.94
CA GLU A 49 -12.86 -2.06 12.97
C GLU A 49 -13.96 -2.39 11.96
N PHE A 50 -13.59 -2.84 10.77
CA PHE A 50 -14.54 -3.25 9.74
C PHE A 50 -15.39 -4.45 10.18
N ALA A 51 -14.79 -5.43 10.86
CA ALA A 51 -15.53 -6.58 11.41
C ALA A 51 -16.59 -6.13 12.43
N ALA A 52 -16.30 -5.14 13.26
CA ALA A 52 -17.27 -4.53 14.18
C ALA A 52 -18.33 -3.70 13.44
N ALA A 53 -17.94 -3.06 12.33
CA ALA A 53 -18.81 -2.19 11.53
C ALA A 53 -19.69 -2.92 10.50
N LEU A 54 -19.75 -4.25 10.47
CA LEU A 54 -20.53 -4.99 9.46
C LEU A 54 -22.03 -4.66 9.49
N GLY A 55 -22.57 -4.24 10.63
CA GLY A 55 -23.97 -3.79 10.76
C GLY A 55 -24.19 -2.30 10.48
N GLU A 56 -23.13 -1.54 10.21
CA GLU A 56 -23.19 -0.10 10.02
C GLU A 56 -23.59 0.27 8.59
N PRO A 57 -24.26 1.42 8.40
CA PRO A 57 -24.71 1.85 7.08
C PRO A 57 -23.54 2.28 6.18
N VAL A 58 -23.70 2.03 4.88
CA VAL A 58 -22.74 2.44 3.85
C VAL A 58 -23.15 3.79 3.27
N THR A 59 -22.25 4.76 3.34
CA THR A 59 -22.49 6.08 2.72
C THR A 59 -22.40 6.00 1.20
N GLN A 60 -23.09 6.90 0.50
CA GLN A 60 -23.00 6.99 -0.97
C GLN A 60 -21.56 7.16 -1.47
N ARG A 61 -20.73 7.94 -0.76
CA ARG A 61 -19.30 8.12 -1.09
C ARG A 61 -18.54 6.81 -1.01
N MET A 62 -18.75 6.03 0.05
CA MET A 62 -18.13 4.71 0.22
C MET A 62 -18.56 3.74 -0.89
N ALA A 63 -19.85 3.70 -1.20
CA ALA A 63 -20.40 2.84 -2.25
C ALA A 63 -19.83 3.18 -3.64
N LEU A 64 -19.77 4.48 -4.00
CA LEU A 64 -19.19 4.92 -5.27
C LEU A 64 -17.69 4.59 -5.36
N HIS A 65 -16.95 4.79 -4.27
CA HIS A 65 -15.52 4.46 -4.22
C HIS A 65 -15.28 2.96 -4.40
N LEU A 66 -16.05 2.13 -3.67
CA LEU A 66 -16.00 0.67 -3.80
C LEU A 66 -16.36 0.21 -5.22
N HIS A 67 -17.39 0.79 -5.83
CA HIS A 67 -17.81 0.43 -7.18
C HIS A 67 -16.69 0.64 -8.21
N GLU A 68 -15.98 1.77 -8.15
CA GLU A 68 -14.84 2.04 -9.03
C GLU A 68 -13.70 1.04 -8.80
N MET A 69 -13.44 0.68 -7.54
CA MET A 69 -12.43 -0.32 -7.21
C MET A 69 -12.78 -1.71 -7.78
N ILE A 70 -14.04 -2.14 -7.62
CA ILE A 70 -14.53 -3.40 -8.20
C ILE A 70 -14.37 -3.37 -9.72
N ARG A 71 -14.78 -2.29 -10.38
CA ARG A 71 -14.65 -2.13 -11.84
C ARG A 71 -13.20 -2.29 -12.29
N ARG A 72 -12.25 -1.62 -11.64
CA ARG A 72 -10.82 -1.75 -11.95
C ARG A 72 -10.32 -3.18 -11.70
N ARG A 73 -10.67 -3.77 -10.56
CA ARG A 73 -10.26 -5.13 -10.20
C ARG A 73 -10.71 -6.18 -11.22
N LEU A 74 -11.94 -6.04 -11.74
CA LEU A 74 -12.52 -6.90 -12.77
C LEU A 74 -11.81 -6.80 -14.13
N THR A 75 -11.07 -5.71 -14.40
CA THR A 75 -10.22 -5.61 -15.60
C THR A 75 -8.87 -6.31 -15.47
N GLY A 76 -8.61 -6.98 -14.33
CA GLY A 76 -7.36 -7.69 -14.06
C GLY A 76 -6.30 -6.83 -13.36
N GLU A 77 -6.62 -5.60 -12.98
CA GLU A 77 -5.69 -4.77 -12.20
C GLU A 77 -5.45 -5.40 -10.81
N PRO A 78 -4.19 -5.54 -10.35
CA PRO A 78 -3.89 -6.03 -9.01
C PRO A 78 -4.60 -5.23 -7.91
N VAL A 79 -5.15 -5.91 -6.90
CA VAL A 79 -5.92 -5.28 -5.81
C VAL A 79 -5.15 -4.16 -5.10
N GLN A 80 -3.83 -4.30 -5.00
CA GLN A 80 -2.94 -3.30 -4.39
C GLN A 80 -2.91 -1.99 -5.17
N TYR A 81 -2.87 -2.05 -6.51
CA TYR A 81 -2.94 -0.87 -7.35
C TYR A 81 -4.35 -0.29 -7.43
N VAL A 82 -5.38 -1.14 -7.29
CA VAL A 82 -6.76 -0.70 -7.15
C VAL A 82 -6.93 0.18 -5.91
N MET A 83 -6.42 -0.27 -4.76
CA MET A 83 -6.41 0.48 -3.51
C MET A 83 -5.41 1.65 -3.51
N GLY A 84 -4.38 1.60 -4.37
CA GLY A 84 -3.35 2.65 -4.49
C GLY A 84 -2.38 2.72 -3.31
N ARG A 85 -2.57 1.87 -2.29
CA ARG A 85 -1.72 1.79 -1.10
C ARG A 85 -1.55 0.34 -0.67
N TRP A 86 -0.41 0.02 -0.06
CA TRP A 86 -0.10 -1.32 0.41
C TRP A 86 0.82 -1.29 1.63
N ALA A 87 0.48 -2.14 2.60
CA ALA A 87 1.28 -2.29 3.80
C ALA A 87 2.64 -2.94 3.47
N PHE A 88 3.69 -2.40 4.07
CA PHE A 88 5.02 -2.99 4.10
C PHE A 88 5.66 -2.68 5.44
N ARG A 89 5.90 -3.71 6.25
CA ARG A 89 6.34 -3.56 7.65
C ARG A 89 5.43 -2.59 8.41
N HIS A 90 6.00 -1.53 8.98
CA HIS A 90 5.28 -0.50 9.74
C HIS A 90 4.77 0.65 8.86
N LEU A 91 4.87 0.52 7.53
CA LEU A 91 4.53 1.57 6.58
C LEU A 91 3.29 1.20 5.78
N ASP A 92 2.52 2.22 5.42
CA ASP A 92 1.46 2.12 4.41
C ASP A 92 1.88 2.97 3.20
N LEU A 93 2.37 2.30 2.16
CA LEU A 93 3.04 2.91 1.02
C LEU A 93 2.08 3.10 -0.14
N LEU A 94 2.13 4.26 -0.78
CA LEU A 94 1.55 4.47 -2.10
C LEU A 94 2.20 3.51 -3.10
N VAL A 95 1.36 2.81 -3.85
CA VAL A 95 1.76 1.88 -4.91
C VAL A 95 0.85 2.04 -6.12
N ASP A 96 1.46 2.05 -7.30
CA ASP A 96 0.75 2.00 -8.57
C ASP A 96 1.64 1.32 -9.62
N ARG A 97 1.19 1.35 -10.89
CA ARG A 97 1.84 0.67 -12.02
C ARG A 97 3.28 1.11 -12.28
N ARG A 98 3.74 2.21 -11.69
CA ARG A 98 5.12 2.71 -11.81
C ARG A 98 6.12 1.92 -10.95
N VAL A 99 5.64 1.15 -9.97
CA VAL A 99 6.49 0.43 -9.00
C VAL A 99 6.03 -1.00 -8.81
N LEU A 100 6.95 -1.89 -8.44
CA LEU A 100 6.59 -3.25 -8.03
C LEU A 100 5.81 -3.23 -6.72
N ILE A 101 4.80 -4.09 -6.62
CA ILE A 101 4.07 -4.33 -5.37
C ILE A 101 5.04 -4.97 -4.38
N PRO A 102 5.28 -4.37 -3.18
CA PRO A 102 6.11 -4.96 -2.16
C PRO A 102 5.57 -6.33 -1.74
N ARG A 103 6.44 -7.34 -1.71
CA ARG A 103 6.05 -8.71 -1.33
C ARG A 103 6.33 -8.96 0.16
N PRO A 104 5.56 -9.81 0.84
CA PRO A 104 5.82 -10.16 2.23
C PRO A 104 7.25 -10.67 2.48
N GLU A 105 7.80 -11.45 1.55
CA GLU A 105 9.17 -11.97 1.65
C GLU A 105 10.23 -10.85 1.64
N THR A 106 9.94 -9.71 0.98
CA THR A 106 10.82 -8.54 0.95
C THR A 106 10.95 -7.86 2.32
N GLU A 107 10.01 -8.08 3.24
CA GLU A 107 10.13 -7.57 4.61
C GLU A 107 11.28 -8.22 5.38
N GLN A 108 11.63 -9.47 5.04
CA GLN A 108 12.78 -10.16 5.63
C GLN A 108 14.10 -9.53 5.21
N VAL A 109 14.19 -9.03 3.96
CA VAL A 109 15.37 -8.31 3.47
C VAL A 109 15.58 -7.03 4.29
N ALA A 110 14.53 -6.25 4.48
CA ALA A 110 14.57 -5.05 5.32
C ALA A 110 14.92 -5.39 6.78
N GLN A 111 14.39 -6.49 7.33
CA GLN A 111 14.69 -6.94 8.69
C GLN A 111 16.18 -7.28 8.86
N VAL A 112 16.77 -7.99 7.90
CA VAL A 112 18.19 -8.35 7.92
C VAL A 112 19.07 -7.10 7.77
N ALA A 113 18.73 -6.21 6.82
CA ALA A 113 19.44 -4.95 6.64
C ALA A 113 19.44 -4.09 7.93
N LEU A 114 18.30 -4.03 8.64
CA LEU A 114 18.18 -3.35 9.93
C LEU A 114 19.13 -3.92 10.99
N GLN A 115 19.30 -5.25 11.05
CA GLN A 115 20.19 -5.89 12.01
C GLN A 115 21.65 -5.50 11.77
N PHE A 116 22.09 -5.52 10.51
CA PHE A 116 23.44 -5.08 10.14
C PHE A 116 23.66 -3.59 10.39
N ALA A 117 22.70 -2.74 9.99
CA ALA A 117 22.82 -1.29 10.13
C ALA A 117 22.88 -0.84 11.60
N ARG A 118 22.19 -1.53 12.51
CA ARG A 118 22.22 -1.20 13.96
C ARG A 118 23.60 -1.36 14.59
N ALA A 119 24.45 -2.23 14.05
CA ALA A 119 25.81 -2.44 14.53
C ALA A 119 26.84 -1.41 13.99
N ALA A 120 26.47 -0.61 12.99
CA ALA A 120 27.34 0.40 12.38
C ALA A 120 27.13 1.80 12.98
N THR A 121 28.20 2.60 13.00
CA THR A 121 28.19 4.05 13.25
C THR A 121 29.39 4.67 12.53
N PRO A 122 29.20 5.65 11.60
CA PRO A 122 27.91 6.09 11.06
C PRO A 122 27.23 5.00 10.21
N ARG A 123 25.91 5.06 10.10
CA ARG A 123 25.09 4.12 9.29
C ARG A 123 24.86 4.73 7.93
N VAL A 124 25.48 4.16 6.90
CA VAL A 124 25.17 4.49 5.51
C VAL A 124 24.55 3.26 4.89
N VAL A 125 23.28 3.36 4.51
CA VAL A 125 22.54 2.26 3.90
C VAL A 125 22.12 2.66 2.50
N VAL A 126 22.21 1.72 1.56
CA VAL A 126 21.91 1.94 0.16
C VAL A 126 20.86 0.92 -0.30
N ASP A 127 19.73 1.44 -0.80
CA ASP A 127 18.65 0.68 -1.44
C ASP A 127 18.73 0.90 -2.97
N LEU A 128 19.11 -0.15 -3.69
CA LEU A 128 19.33 -0.14 -5.14
C LEU A 128 18.11 -0.73 -5.86
N GLY A 129 17.49 0.05 -6.75
CA GLY A 129 16.22 -0.32 -7.37
C GLY A 129 15.06 -0.16 -6.38
N THR A 130 14.99 1.01 -5.72
CA THR A 130 14.13 1.25 -4.56
C THR A 130 12.64 1.12 -4.86
N GLY A 131 12.22 1.27 -6.13
CA GLY A 131 10.82 1.21 -6.50
C GLY A 131 9.97 2.19 -5.71
N SER A 132 9.05 1.68 -4.89
CA SER A 132 8.18 2.49 -4.02
C SER A 132 8.89 3.08 -2.80
N GLY A 133 10.16 2.76 -2.57
CA GLY A 133 10.88 3.12 -1.35
C GLY A 133 10.74 2.11 -0.22
N ALA A 134 10.15 0.93 -0.47
CA ALA A 134 9.74 0.01 0.59
C ALA A 134 10.87 -0.32 1.58
N ILE A 135 12.03 -0.78 1.09
CA ILE A 135 13.15 -1.16 1.96
C ILE A 135 13.81 0.09 2.57
N GLY A 136 14.21 1.06 1.74
CA GLY A 136 14.90 2.27 2.21
C GLY A 136 14.09 3.07 3.23
N LEU A 137 12.78 3.22 3.04
CA LEU A 137 11.92 3.95 3.97
C LEU A 137 11.68 3.19 5.26
N SER A 138 11.61 1.84 5.24
CA SER A 138 11.56 1.07 6.49
C SER A 138 12.85 1.23 7.30
N LEU A 139 14.01 1.23 6.64
CA LEU A 139 15.29 1.50 7.29
C LEU A 139 15.33 2.91 7.90
N ALA A 140 14.89 3.93 7.15
CA ALA A 140 14.84 5.30 7.65
C ALA A 140 13.89 5.45 8.85
N HIS A 141 12.74 4.77 8.81
CA HIS A 141 11.74 4.81 9.87
C HIS A 141 12.19 4.12 11.17
N GLU A 142 12.93 3.02 11.06
CA GLU A 142 13.25 2.15 12.21
C GLU A 142 14.68 2.32 12.77
N LEU A 143 15.55 3.04 12.06
CA LEU A 143 16.90 3.39 12.55
C LEU A 143 16.90 4.77 13.25
N PRO A 144 17.82 5.01 14.19
CA PRO A 144 18.00 6.33 14.77
C PRO A 144 18.31 7.36 13.68
N LEU A 145 17.67 8.54 13.75
CA LEU A 145 17.85 9.59 12.75
C LEU A 145 19.29 10.14 12.75
N ASP A 146 19.89 10.22 13.93
CA ASP A 146 21.27 10.62 14.14
C ASP A 146 22.24 9.58 13.59
N HIS A 147 23.30 10.07 12.94
CA HIS A 147 24.35 9.26 12.32
C HIS A 147 23.87 8.24 11.29
N THR A 148 22.64 8.36 10.78
CA THR A 148 22.10 7.49 9.73
C THR A 148 21.87 8.28 8.46
N THR A 149 22.27 7.74 7.32
CA THR A 149 21.92 8.23 5.98
C THR A 149 21.42 7.05 5.16
N VAL A 150 20.25 7.22 4.53
CA VAL A 150 19.69 6.21 3.64
C VAL A 150 19.69 6.75 2.21
N TRP A 151 20.38 6.07 1.31
CA TRP A 151 20.32 6.34 -0.12
C TRP A 151 19.32 5.40 -0.77
N MET A 152 18.39 5.95 -1.53
CA MET A 152 17.46 5.20 -2.38
C MET A 152 17.74 5.58 -3.83
N THR A 153 17.95 4.57 -4.68
CA THR A 153 18.28 4.78 -6.08
C THR A 153 17.41 3.94 -6.98
N ASP A 154 17.05 4.47 -8.14
CA ASP A 154 16.34 3.74 -9.17
C ASP A 154 16.68 4.31 -10.54
N ALA A 155 16.61 3.48 -11.58
CA ALA A 155 16.81 3.92 -12.95
C ALA A 155 15.54 4.56 -13.56
N SER A 156 14.38 4.35 -12.92
CA SER A 156 13.10 4.91 -13.34
C SER A 156 12.75 6.18 -12.56
N SER A 157 12.66 7.32 -13.26
CA SER A 157 12.16 8.57 -12.67
C SER A 157 10.76 8.41 -12.09
N ASP A 158 9.90 7.63 -12.76
CA ASP A 158 8.51 7.37 -12.34
C ASP A 158 8.44 6.60 -11.01
N ALA A 159 9.37 5.66 -10.80
CA ALA A 159 9.49 4.95 -9.53
C ALA A 159 9.97 5.89 -8.43
N LEU A 160 10.96 6.74 -8.73
CA LEU A 160 11.47 7.73 -7.78
C LEU A 160 10.41 8.75 -7.37
N ASP A 161 9.47 9.11 -8.24
CA ASP A 161 8.35 9.97 -7.87
C ASP A 161 7.43 9.30 -6.84
N VAL A 162 7.18 7.99 -6.96
CA VAL A 162 6.46 7.23 -5.94
C VAL A 162 7.27 7.18 -4.63
N ALA A 163 8.56 6.87 -4.70
CA ALA A 163 9.42 6.85 -3.51
C ALA A 163 9.49 8.21 -2.80
N ARG A 164 9.54 9.32 -3.54
CA ARG A 164 9.49 10.69 -3.00
C ARG A 164 8.14 10.98 -2.32
N ALA A 165 7.03 10.59 -2.94
CA ALA A 165 5.71 10.76 -2.34
C ALA A 165 5.58 9.98 -1.02
N ASN A 166 6.08 8.74 -0.99
CA ASN A 166 6.12 7.93 0.23
C ASN A 166 7.04 8.54 1.30
N ALA A 167 8.24 8.99 0.92
CA ALA A 167 9.17 9.67 1.84
C ALA A 167 8.54 10.93 2.44
N ALA A 168 7.84 11.73 1.64
CA ALA A 168 7.13 12.92 2.10
C ALA A 168 6.02 12.56 3.12
N GLY A 169 5.30 11.46 2.89
CA GLY A 169 4.28 10.95 3.82
C GLY A 169 4.83 10.52 5.18
N LEU A 170 6.09 10.09 5.26
CA LEU A 170 6.77 9.75 6.52
C LEU A 170 7.22 10.98 7.32
N GLY A 171 7.34 12.14 6.67
CA GLY A 171 7.78 13.39 7.31
C GLY A 171 9.18 13.28 7.93
N ARG A 172 9.31 13.63 9.22
CA ARG A 172 10.61 13.69 9.93
C ARG A 172 11.35 12.35 9.93
N ALA A 173 10.64 11.23 9.90
CA ALA A 173 11.24 9.90 9.87
C ALA A 173 12.07 9.64 8.59
N ALA A 174 11.83 10.41 7.52
CA ALA A 174 12.58 10.31 6.26
C ALA A 174 13.58 11.47 6.06
N ALA A 175 13.87 12.30 7.08
CA ALA A 175 14.73 13.48 6.92
C ALA A 175 16.19 13.16 6.51
N ASN A 176 16.64 11.93 6.79
CA ASN A 176 17.95 11.41 6.42
C ASN A 176 17.96 10.63 5.09
N VAL A 177 16.85 10.58 4.37
CA VAL A 177 16.73 9.92 3.08
C VAL A 177 17.31 10.81 1.98
N ARG A 178 18.04 10.20 1.06
CA ARG A 178 18.60 10.82 -0.15
C ARG A 178 18.18 9.98 -1.35
N ILE A 179 17.66 10.63 -2.39
CA ILE A 179 17.13 9.96 -3.57
C ILE A 179 17.94 10.39 -4.79
N ALA A 180 18.42 9.42 -5.57
CA ALA A 180 19.17 9.68 -6.80
C ALA A 180 18.72 8.78 -7.95
N GLU A 181 18.66 9.36 -9.14
CA GLU A 181 18.36 8.62 -10.36
C GLU A 181 19.63 8.03 -10.97
N GLY A 182 19.55 6.77 -11.37
CA GLY A 182 20.61 6.11 -12.10
C GLY A 182 20.64 4.61 -11.87
N LYS A 183 21.54 3.93 -12.60
CA LYS A 183 21.67 2.48 -12.55
C LYS A 183 22.61 2.08 -11.42
N TRP A 184 22.08 1.31 -10.46
CA TRP A 184 22.87 0.74 -9.36
C TRP A 184 23.74 1.81 -8.68
N TYR A 185 25.01 1.50 -8.44
CA TYR A 185 25.98 2.40 -7.81
C TYR A 185 26.28 3.68 -8.60
N ALA A 186 25.98 3.74 -9.90
CA ALA A 186 26.26 4.95 -10.69
C ALA A 186 25.42 6.17 -10.23
N ALA A 187 24.28 5.94 -9.57
CA ALA A 187 23.46 7.00 -8.98
C ALA A 187 24.08 7.62 -7.71
N LEU A 188 25.01 6.91 -7.07
CA LEU A 188 25.59 7.36 -5.80
C LEU A 188 26.69 8.41 -6.00
N PRO A 189 26.93 9.27 -4.99
CA PRO A 189 28.13 10.09 -4.93
C PRO A 189 29.41 9.25 -5.05
N MET A 190 30.44 9.77 -5.71
CA MET A 190 31.70 9.05 -5.93
C MET A 190 32.29 8.46 -4.64
N ALA A 191 32.25 9.21 -3.54
CA ALA A 191 32.77 8.77 -2.24
C ALA A 191 32.10 7.49 -1.70
N LEU A 192 30.89 7.16 -2.14
CA LEU A 192 30.19 5.95 -1.72
C LEU A 192 30.36 4.78 -2.70
N ARG A 193 30.71 5.04 -3.97
CA ARG A 193 30.80 3.98 -5.00
C ARG A 193 31.89 2.95 -4.73
N GLU A 194 32.90 3.31 -3.93
CA GLU A 194 34.07 2.48 -3.65
C GLU A 194 34.04 1.86 -2.25
N THR A 195 32.99 2.13 -1.47
CA THR A 195 32.95 1.82 -0.03
C THR A 195 31.75 0.99 0.41
N VAL A 196 30.72 0.86 -0.43
CA VAL A 196 29.48 0.11 -0.16
C VAL A 196 29.23 -1.01 -1.17
#